data_AF-A0A2E7T780-F1
#
_entry.id   AF-A0A2E7T780-F1
#
_cell.length_a   1.000
_cell.length_b   1.000
_cell.length_c   1.000
_cell.angle_alpha   90.00
_cell.angle_beta   90.00
_cell.angle_gamma   90.00
#
_symmetry.space_group_name_H-M   'P 1'
#
loop_
_entity.id
_entity.type
_entity.pdbx_description
1 polymer ?
#
loop_
_entity_poly.entity_id
_entity_poly.type
_entity_poly.pdbx_seq_one_letter_code
_entity_poly.pdbx_strand_id
1 'polypeptide(L)'
;MRGNLRAFGQQKVRCTVCGASYRRAPLGGKCRTELETKKNPFTGEWELIMCPGNIILTVPYGAVKKYDGLMEDIIEMYGCDPYIAGLYEQVSKWVKETFEDPTSKTQSRLL
;
A
#
# COMPACT_ATOMS: atom_id res chain seq x y z
N MET A 1 4.04 -13.66 4.30
CA MET A 1 4.53 -12.26 4.29
C MET A 1 5.36 -11.91 3.07
N ARG A 2 6.44 -12.65 2.75
CA ARG A 2 7.35 -12.36 1.62
C ARG A 2 6.65 -12.08 0.29
N GLY A 3 5.64 -12.88 -0.07
CA GLY A 3 4.86 -12.68 -1.29
C GLY A 3 4.15 -11.32 -1.34
N ASN A 4 3.52 -10.93 -0.23
CA ASN A 4 2.84 -9.64 -0.12
C ASN A 4 3.84 -8.47 -0.11
N LEU A 5 5.01 -8.63 0.51
CA LEU A 5 6.08 -7.62 0.47
C LEU A 5 6.59 -7.39 -0.97
N ARG A 6 6.83 -8.47 -1.72
CA ARG A 6 7.20 -8.38 -3.13
C ARG A 6 6.08 -7.73 -3.96
N ALA A 7 4.83 -8.11 -3.71
CA ALA A 7 3.68 -7.52 -4.39
C ALA A 7 3.55 -6.03 -4.08
N PHE A 8 3.77 -5.61 -2.83
CA PHE A 8 3.77 -4.22 -2.40
C PHE A 8 4.74 -3.36 -3.20
N GLY A 9 5.98 -3.83 -3.41
CA GLY A 9 6.99 -3.09 -4.17
C GLY A 9 6.69 -3.00 -5.68
N GLN A 10 5.90 -3.92 -6.22
CA GLN A 10 5.58 -4.00 -7.66
C GLN A 10 4.12 -3.62 -7.98
N GLN A 11 3.37 -3.15 -6.99
CA GLN A 11 1.94 -2.97 -7.11
C GLN A 11 1.58 -1.86 -8.10
N LYS A 12 0.42 -2.00 -8.73
CA LYS A 12 -0.26 -0.86 -9.36
C LYS A 12 -1.06 -0.11 -8.30
N VAL A 13 -1.27 1.18 -8.52
CA VAL A 13 -2.17 1.99 -7.71
C VAL A 13 -3.51 2.14 -8.41
N ARG A 14 -4.59 2.31 -7.64
CA ARG A 14 -5.95 2.32 -8.18
C ARG A 14 -6.70 3.57 -7.75
N CYS A 15 -7.52 4.12 -8.64
CA CYS A 15 -8.48 5.17 -8.31
C CYS A 15 -9.69 4.59 -7.55
N THR A 16 -10.10 5.24 -6.46
CA THR A 16 -11.26 4.83 -5.65
C THR A 16 -12.60 4.99 -6.37
N VAL A 17 -12.70 5.90 -7.33
CA VAL A 17 -13.95 6.26 -8.00
C VAL A 17 -14.09 5.50 -9.32
N CYS A 18 -13.22 5.79 -10.30
CA CYS A 18 -13.33 5.18 -11.64
C CYS A 18 -12.66 3.81 -11.76
N GLY A 19 -11.92 3.37 -10.74
CA GLY A 19 -11.21 2.08 -10.77
C GLY A 19 -9.99 2.02 -11.70
N ALA A 20 -9.62 3.12 -12.35
CA ALA A 20 -8.44 3.19 -13.21
C ALA A 20 -7.19 2.73 -12.44
N SER A 21 -6.36 1.93 -13.11
CA SER A 21 -5.14 1.35 -12.54
C SER A 21 -3.91 1.94 -13.20
N TYR A 22 -2.97 2.42 -12.39
CA TYR A 22 -1.74 3.05 -12.85
C TYR A 22 -0.52 2.26 -12.38
N ARG A 23 0.44 2.04 -13.28
CA ARG A 23 1.72 1.41 -12.91
C ARG A 23 2.55 2.26 -11.95
N ARG A 24 2.46 3.59 -12.07
CA ARG A 24 3.10 4.56 -11.18
C ARG A 24 2.06 5.59 -10.75
N ALA A 25 2.15 6.07 -9.51
CA ALA A 25 1.25 7.11 -9.04
C ALA A 25 1.40 8.40 -9.87
N PRO A 26 0.30 9.04 -10.30
CA PRO A 26 0.35 10.37 -10.88
C PRO A 26 1.00 11.38 -9.92
N LEU A 27 1.87 12.25 -10.43
CA LEU A 27 2.59 13.24 -9.62
C LEU A 27 1.65 14.20 -8.87
N GLY A 28 0.48 14.50 -9.44
CA GLY A 28 -0.53 15.35 -8.80
C GLY A 28 -1.36 14.64 -7.71
N GLY A 29 -1.08 13.36 -7.40
CA GLY A 29 -1.80 12.58 -6.37
C GLY A 29 -3.25 12.22 -6.70
N LYS A 30 -3.82 12.82 -7.75
CA LYS A 30 -5.20 12.62 -8.21
C LYS A 30 -5.27 11.71 -9.44
N CYS A 31 -6.45 11.13 -9.66
CA CYS A 31 -6.75 10.39 -10.87
C CYS A 31 -6.63 11.29 -12.12
N ARG A 32 -6.08 10.73 -13.21
CA ARG A 32 -5.92 11.42 -14.50
C ARG A 32 -6.91 10.93 -15.56
N THR A 33 -7.92 10.16 -15.15
CA THR A 33 -8.94 9.68 -16.08
C THR A 33 -9.93 10.79 -16.35
N GLU A 34 -10.14 11.04 -17.64
CA GLU A 34 -11.19 11.89 -18.18
C GLU A 34 -12.51 11.14 -18.13
N LEU A 35 -13.55 11.72 -17.51
CA LEU A 35 -14.86 11.08 -17.38
C LEU A 35 -15.76 11.46 -18.55
N GLU A 36 -16.03 12.76 -18.70
CA GLU A 36 -17.02 13.27 -19.65
C GLU A 36 -16.63 14.68 -20.08
N THR A 37 -17.02 15.07 -21.29
CA THR A 37 -16.94 16.47 -21.76
C THR A 37 -18.34 17.06 -21.73
N LYS A 38 -18.56 18.10 -20.91
CA LYS A 38 -19.88 18.75 -20.77
C LYS A 38 -19.81 20.20 -21.24
N LYS A 39 -20.90 20.67 -21.85
CA LYS A 39 -21.06 22.09 -22.15
C LYS A 39 -21.38 22.82 -20.85
N ASN A 40 -20.54 23.76 -20.44
CA ASN A 40 -20.77 24.55 -19.25
C ASN A 40 -22.02 25.44 -19.46
N PRO A 41 -23.05 25.33 -18.60
CA PRO A 41 -24.29 26.10 -18.76
C PRO A 41 -24.11 27.61 -18.72
N PHE A 42 -23.02 28.11 -18.11
CA PHE A 42 -22.78 29.54 -17.92
C PHE A 42 -21.96 30.17 -19.07
N THR A 43 -20.90 29.50 -19.52
CA THR A 43 -20.01 30.03 -20.58
C THR A 43 -20.36 29.51 -21.97
N GLY A 44 -21.12 28.41 -22.06
CA GLY A 44 -21.43 27.73 -23.32
C GLY A 44 -20.24 26.99 -23.94
N GLU A 45 -19.09 26.94 -23.26
CA GLU A 45 -17.89 26.24 -23.70
C GLU A 45 -17.92 24.77 -23.30
N TRP A 46 -17.16 23.93 -24.02
CA TRP A 46 -17.01 22.52 -23.68
C TRP A 46 -15.86 22.35 -22.67
N GLU A 47 -16.19 21.84 -21.49
CA GLU A 47 -15.23 21.56 -20.43
C GLU A 47 -15.04 20.06 -20.24
N LEU A 48 -13.78 19.66 -20.07
CA LEU A 48 -13.38 18.29 -19.79
C LEU A 48 -13.40 18.04 -18.27
N ILE A 49 -14.19 17.06 -17.82
CA ILE A 49 -14.30 16.71 -16.41
C ILE A 49 -13.33 15.58 -16.08
N MET A 50 -12.35 15.90 -15.23
CA MET A 50 -11.40 14.93 -14.68
C MET A 50 -12.02 14.16 -13.52
N CYS A 51 -11.61 12.91 -13.34
CA CYS A 51 -12.04 12.09 -12.22
C CYS A 51 -11.59 12.70 -10.87
N PRO A 52 -12.51 12.97 -9.92
CA PRO A 52 -12.17 13.55 -8.62
C PRO A 52 -11.57 12.52 -7.65
N GLY A 53 -11.39 11.26 -8.08
CA GLY A 53 -11.00 10.16 -7.21
C GLY A 53 -9.54 10.23 -6.77
N ASN A 54 -9.31 9.72 -5.56
CA ASN A 54 -7.98 9.59 -4.98
C ASN A 54 -7.34 8.28 -5.43
N ILE A 55 -6.01 8.29 -5.47
CA ILE A 55 -5.21 7.13 -5.79
C ILE A 55 -4.80 6.42 -4.50
N ILE A 56 -5.13 5.13 -4.41
CA ILE A 56 -4.80 4.27 -3.27
C ILE A 56 -3.89 3.12 -3.68
N LEU A 57 -3.16 2.60 -2.69
CA LEU A 57 -2.39 1.37 -2.81
C LEU A 57 -3.34 0.17 -2.90
N THR A 58 -2.99 -0.83 -3.71
CA THR A 58 -3.77 -2.08 -3.83
C THR A 58 -3.34 -3.11 -2.78
N VAL A 59 -2.07 -3.08 -2.37
CA VAL A 59 -1.51 -3.85 -1.27
C VAL A 59 -1.10 -2.85 -0.18
N PRO A 60 -1.87 -2.74 0.91
CA PRO A 60 -1.52 -1.86 2.03
C PRO A 60 -0.49 -2.53 2.96
N TYR A 61 0.20 -1.72 3.77
CA TYR A 61 1.13 -2.20 4.81
C TYR A 61 0.52 -3.29 5.71
N GLY A 62 -0.71 -3.09 6.18
CA GLY A 62 -1.39 -4.05 7.04
C GLY A 62 -1.54 -5.44 6.41
N ALA A 63 -1.70 -5.53 5.09
CA ALA A 63 -1.77 -6.81 4.39
C ALA A 63 -0.42 -7.54 4.33
N VAL A 64 0.70 -6.79 4.39
CA VAL A 64 2.05 -7.38 4.44
C VAL A 64 2.36 -7.87 5.85
N LYS A 65 2.06 -7.05 6.88
CA LYS A 65 2.39 -7.31 8.30
C LYS A 65 1.44 -8.27 9.02
N LYS A 66 0.23 -8.50 8.52
CA LYS A 66 -0.85 -9.26 9.20
C LYS A 66 -0.41 -10.53 9.94
N TYR A 67 0.56 -11.27 9.38
CA TYR A 67 0.99 -12.58 9.90
C TYR A 67 2.35 -12.55 10.60
N ASP A 68 2.97 -11.40 10.82
CA ASP A 68 4.31 -11.31 11.42
C ASP A 68 4.31 -11.90 12.84
N GLY A 69 3.52 -11.33 13.75
CA GLY A 69 3.42 -11.83 15.13
C GLY A 69 2.90 -13.27 15.23
N LEU A 70 1.92 -13.67 14.41
CA LEU A 70 1.42 -15.07 14.43
C LEU A 70 2.53 -16.07 14.07
N MET A 71 3.42 -15.72 13.15
CA MET A 71 4.52 -16.60 12.77
C MET A 71 5.57 -16.69 13.88
N GLU A 72 5.84 -15.58 14.57
CA GLU A 72 6.68 -15.55 15.78
C GLU A 72 6.15 -16.51 16.85
N ASP A 73 4.87 -16.37 17.20
CA ASP A 73 4.21 -17.20 18.22
C ASP A 73 4.29 -18.70 17.90
N ILE A 74 4.09 -19.07 16.62
CA ILE A 74 4.13 -20.48 16.18
C ILE A 74 5.56 -21.04 16.27
N ILE A 75 6.56 -20.26 15.85
CA ILE A 75 7.97 -20.66 15.90
C ILE A 75 8.42 -20.84 17.35
N GLU A 76 8.01 -19.95 18.25
CA GLU A 76 8.33 -20.05 19.69
C GLU A 76 7.66 -21.26 20.36
N MET A 77 6.37 -21.50 20.07
CA MET A 77 5.62 -22.59 20.72
C MET A 77 6.02 -23.98 20.23
N TYR A 78 6.24 -24.15 18.92
CA TYR A 78 6.40 -25.48 18.31
C TYR A 78 7.80 -25.73 17.74
N GLY A 79 8.64 -24.70 17.69
CA GLY A 79 9.91 -24.75 16.97
C GLY A 79 9.73 -24.79 15.46
N CYS A 80 10.80 -24.50 14.73
CA CYS A 80 10.86 -24.79 13.30
C CYS A 80 12.29 -25.11 12.89
N ASP A 81 12.45 -25.59 11.65
CA ASP A 81 13.77 -25.80 11.07
C ASP A 81 14.59 -24.48 11.08
N PRO A 82 15.91 -24.53 11.41
CA PRO A 82 16.74 -23.33 11.50
C PRO A 82 16.75 -22.47 10.24
N TYR A 83 16.63 -23.08 9.06
CA TYR A 83 16.55 -22.34 7.79
C TYR A 83 15.27 -21.52 7.71
N ILE A 84 14.14 -22.10 8.12
CA ILE A 84 12.84 -21.43 8.09
C ILE A 84 12.79 -20.30 9.13
N ALA A 85 13.38 -20.51 10.31
CA ALA A 85 13.52 -19.47 11.33
C ALA A 85 14.32 -18.27 10.80
N GLY A 86 15.50 -18.52 10.21
CA GLY A 86 16.33 -17.47 9.64
C GLY A 86 15.67 -16.75 8.46
N LEU A 87 14.93 -17.48 7.61
CA LEU A 87 14.15 -16.88 6.52
C LEU A 87 13.05 -15.96 7.05
N TYR A 88 12.33 -16.38 8.10
CA TYR A 88 11.33 -15.55 8.76
C TYR A 88 11.96 -14.27 9.30
N GLU A 89 13.07 -14.37 10.04
CA GLU A 89 13.78 -13.24 10.61
C GLU A 89 14.21 -12.23 9.53
N GLN A 90 14.78 -12.70 8.43
CA GLN A 90 15.16 -11.85 7.29
C GLN A 90 13.96 -11.13 6.68
N VAL A 91 12.85 -11.85 6.47
CA VAL A 91 11.64 -11.25 5.89
C VAL A 91 11.03 -10.23 6.84
N SER A 92 10.98 -10.53 8.15
CA SER A 92 10.47 -9.60 9.16
C SER A 92 11.32 -8.33 9.22
N LYS A 93 12.66 -8.48 9.18
CA LYS A 93 13.59 -7.35 9.06
C LYS A 93 13.32 -6.49 7.83
N TRP A 94 13.17 -7.08 6.65
CA TRP A 94 12.86 -6.33 5.43
C TRP A 94 11.53 -5.59 5.51
N VAL A 95 10.50 -6.19 6.13
CA VAL A 95 9.23 -5.50 6.37
C VAL A 95 9.46 -4.29 7.29
N LYS A 96 10.19 -4.44 8.39
CA LYS A 96 10.48 -3.33 9.32
C LYS A 96 11.20 -2.18 8.60
N GLU A 97 12.27 -2.48 7.87
CA GLU A 97 13.06 -1.47 7.14
C GLU A 97 12.26 -0.79 6.01
N THR A 98 11.42 -1.52 5.28
CA THR A 98 10.62 -0.96 4.17
C THR A 98 9.61 0.09 4.63
N PHE A 99 9.11 -0.07 5.86
CA PHE A 99 8.03 0.75 6.42
C PHE A 99 8.48 1.60 7.61
N GLU A 100 9.78 1.72 7.83
CA GLU A 100 10.36 2.57 8.86
C GLU A 100 10.19 4.04 8.46
N ASP A 101 9.54 4.82 9.33
CA ASP A 101 9.38 6.27 9.14
C ASP A 101 10.08 6.99 10.30
N PRO A 102 11.20 7.68 10.05
CA PRO A 102 11.96 8.37 11.09
C PRO A 102 11.21 9.57 11.70
N THR A 103 10.13 10.03 11.07
CA THR A 103 9.29 11.11 11.58
C THR A 103 8.09 10.60 12.39
N SER A 104 7.85 9.29 12.39
CA SER A 104 6.72 8.71 13.10
C SER A 104 6.92 8.75 14.62
N LYS A 105 5.88 9.15 15.35
CA LYS A 105 5.91 9.19 16.82
C LYS A 105 5.66 7.77 17.35
N THR A 106 6.66 7.19 18.00
CA THR A 106 6.50 5.90 18.68
C THR A 106 5.75 6.09 19.99
N GLN A 107 4.59 5.46 20.12
CA GLN A 107 3.89 5.40 21.40
C GLN A 107 4.62 4.42 22.32
N SER A 108 5.40 4.95 23.26
CA SER A 108 5.99 4.13 24.31
C SER A 108 4.90 3.71 25.30
N ARG A 109 4.92 2.44 25.69
CA ARG A 109 4.13 1.97 26.84
C ARG A 109 4.85 2.47 28.09
N LEU A 110 4.16 3.23 28.93
CA LEU A 110 4.64 3.49 30.29
C LEU A 110 4.56 2.15 31.03
N LEU A 111 5.71 1.72 31.57
CA LEU A 111 5.84 0.55 32.42
C LEU A 111 4.90 0.64 33.63
#